data_AF-A0AAW2D731-F1
#
_entry.id   AF-A0AAW2D731-F1
#
_cell.length_a   1.000
_cell.length_b   1.000
_cell.length_c   1.000
_cell.angle_alpha   90.00
_cell.angle_beta   90.00
_cell.angle_gamma   90.00
#
_symmetry.space_group_name_H-M   'P 1'
#
loop_
_entity.id
_entity.type
_entity.pdbx_description
1 polymer ?
#
loop_
_entity_poly.entity_id
_entity_poly.type
_entity_poly.pdbx_seq_one_letter_code
_entity_poly.pdbx_strand_id
1 'polypeptide(L)'
;MWRRPIRVHTAAAPVVADLGETYRQADVGALVSVFSRLVQLRIVKALKEYRNLYAVQHRLGDRIIFPQSLKFLPLYGLALCRSTPLQGGYADAPLDECCSAGYTMMTLPVKKLLKLLYPSLIRLDEYLLKASAQVDDFKNPEKRLPLAAENLDSRGLYLYDDVFHFNTWFGRALSPDVAMNLLGADFAAELSRLPFLSVTMKCQGS
;
A
#
# COMPACT_ATOMS: atom_id res chain seq x y z
N MET A 1 43.88 8.14 -12.81
CA MET A 1 43.28 7.30 -13.87
C MET A 1 41.81 7.09 -13.54
N TRP A 2 40.89 7.77 -14.22
CA TRP A 2 39.45 7.64 -13.95
C TRP A 2 38.88 6.45 -14.73
N ARG A 3 38.36 5.43 -14.04
CA ARG A 3 37.64 4.31 -14.67
C ARG A 3 36.19 4.70 -14.88
N ARG A 4 35.66 4.52 -16.10
CA ARG A 4 34.23 4.69 -16.42
C ARG A 4 33.55 3.30 -16.35
N PRO A 5 32.81 2.96 -15.29
CA PRO A 5 32.11 1.68 -15.23
C PRO A 5 30.91 1.68 -16.18
N ILE A 6 30.84 0.68 -17.06
CA ILE A 6 29.68 0.44 -17.92
C ILE A 6 28.74 -0.52 -17.17
N ARG A 7 27.47 -0.14 -17.01
CA ARG A 7 26.42 -1.02 -16.46
C ARG A 7 25.52 -1.48 -17.59
N VAL A 8 25.37 -2.80 -17.74
CA VAL A 8 24.52 -3.42 -18.75
C VAL A 8 23.43 -4.23 -18.04
N HIS A 9 22.18 -4.02 -18.44
CA HIS A 9 21.03 -4.82 -18.00
C HIS A 9 20.46 -5.54 -19.23
N THR A 10 20.35 -6.86 -19.16
CA THR A 10 19.78 -7.68 -20.23
C THR A 10 18.51 -8.34 -19.69
N ALA A 11 17.38 -8.13 -20.37
CA ALA A 11 16.10 -8.75 -20.04
C ALA A 11 15.58 -9.50 -21.27
N ALA A 12 14.99 -10.68 -21.05
CA ALA A 12 14.32 -11.47 -22.07
C ALA A 12 12.88 -11.74 -21.62
N ALA A 13 11.93 -11.64 -22.53
CA ALA A 13 10.51 -11.91 -22.27
C ALA A 13 9.99 -12.96 -23.27
N PRO A 14 9.14 -13.89 -22.83
CA PRO A 14 8.53 -14.88 -23.73
C PRO A 14 7.56 -14.20 -24.71
N VAL A 15 7.55 -14.66 -25.95
CA VAL A 15 6.58 -14.21 -26.96
C VAL A 15 5.34 -15.09 -26.86
N VAL A 16 4.18 -14.45 -26.73
CA VAL A 16 2.90 -15.12 -26.51
C VAL A 16 1.96 -14.82 -27.67
N ALA A 17 1.25 -15.84 -28.16
CA ALA A 17 0.34 -15.72 -29.30
C ALA A 17 -1.08 -15.24 -28.93
N ASP A 18 -1.48 -15.41 -27.67
CA ASP A 18 -2.79 -15.03 -27.17
C ASP A 18 -2.72 -13.88 -26.16
N LEU A 19 -3.70 -12.99 -26.24
CA LEU A 19 -3.82 -11.85 -25.34
C LEU A 19 -4.22 -12.29 -23.92
N GLY A 20 -5.00 -13.36 -23.77
CA GLY A 20 -5.35 -13.93 -22.47
C GLY A 20 -4.14 -14.39 -21.67
N GLU A 21 -3.20 -15.05 -22.32
CA GLU A 21 -1.94 -15.50 -21.72
C GLU A 21 -1.01 -14.32 -21.38
N THR A 22 -1.02 -13.25 -22.20
CA THR A 22 -0.31 -12.00 -21.89
C THR A 22 -0.79 -11.37 -20.59
N TYR A 23 -2.12 -11.30 -20.36
CA TYR A 23 -2.68 -10.78 -19.12
C TYR A 23 -2.38 -11.68 -17.90
N ARG A 24 -2.22 -12.99 -18.09
CA ARG A 24 -1.84 -13.91 -17.02
C ARG A 24 -0.41 -13.69 -16.53
N GLN A 25 0.50 -13.29 -17.42
CA GLN A 25 1.91 -13.03 -17.11
C GLN A 25 2.18 -11.56 -16.72
N ALA A 26 1.17 -10.70 -16.76
CA ALA A 26 1.32 -9.28 -16.46
C ALA A 26 1.74 -9.03 -15.00
N ASP A 27 2.79 -8.21 -14.82
CA ASP A 27 3.25 -7.76 -13.51
C ASP A 27 2.43 -6.55 -13.04
N VAL A 28 1.66 -6.72 -11.97
CA VAL A 28 0.85 -5.65 -11.36
C VAL A 28 1.72 -4.50 -10.86
N GLY A 29 2.89 -4.77 -10.29
CA GLY A 29 3.78 -3.74 -9.79
C GLY A 29 4.27 -2.82 -10.91
N ALA A 30 4.69 -3.42 -12.02
CA ALA A 30 5.09 -2.66 -13.20
C ALA A 30 3.92 -1.85 -13.77
N LEU A 31 2.74 -2.45 -13.89
CA LEU A 31 1.54 -1.76 -14.37
C LEU A 31 1.16 -0.57 -13.48
N VAL A 32 1.12 -0.76 -12.16
CA VAL A 32 0.83 0.31 -11.19
C VAL A 32 1.87 1.42 -11.27
N SER A 33 3.15 1.09 -11.42
CA SER A 33 4.21 2.10 -11.58
C SER A 33 4.14 2.88 -12.90
N VAL A 34 3.60 2.27 -13.95
CA VAL A 34 3.38 2.96 -15.23
C VAL A 34 2.11 3.80 -15.16
N PHE A 35 1.03 3.28 -14.57
CA PHE A 35 -0.23 4.00 -14.39
C PHE A 35 -0.16 5.13 -13.36
N SER A 36 0.74 5.07 -12.38
CA SER A 36 0.99 6.22 -11.50
C SER A 36 1.54 7.42 -12.28
N ARG A 37 2.19 7.18 -13.42
CA ARG A 37 2.74 8.20 -14.33
C ARG A 37 1.79 8.54 -15.49
N LEU A 38 0.88 7.64 -15.82
CA LEU A 38 -0.06 7.75 -16.94
C LEU A 38 -1.50 7.78 -16.43
N VAL A 39 -2.18 8.91 -16.65
CA VAL A 39 -3.60 9.20 -16.33
C VAL A 39 -4.48 7.97 -16.04
N GLN A 40 -5.12 7.97 -14.86
CA GLN A 40 -5.98 6.93 -14.27
C GLN A 40 -6.97 6.23 -15.23
N LEU A 41 -7.44 6.94 -16.25
CA LEU A 41 -8.33 6.44 -17.31
C LEU A 41 -7.79 5.18 -18.02
N ARG A 42 -6.46 4.95 -18.00
CA ARG A 42 -5.84 3.79 -18.64
C ARG A 42 -6.09 2.48 -17.89
N ILE A 43 -6.22 2.51 -16.56
CA ILE A 43 -6.55 1.33 -15.76
C ILE A 43 -7.94 0.83 -16.15
N VAL A 44 -8.93 1.74 -16.16
CA VAL A 44 -10.32 1.40 -16.50
C VAL A 44 -10.43 0.84 -17.93
N LYS A 45 -9.67 1.40 -18.88
CA LYS A 45 -9.62 0.90 -20.27
C LYS A 45 -9.04 -0.52 -20.34
N ALA A 46 -7.90 -0.77 -19.70
CA ALA A 46 -7.28 -2.10 -19.68
C ALA A 46 -8.21 -3.16 -19.07
N LEU A 47 -8.93 -2.82 -17.98
CA LEU A 47 -9.89 -3.73 -17.36
C LEU A 47 -11.12 -3.97 -18.26
N LYS A 48 -11.61 -2.94 -18.96
CA LYS A 48 -12.71 -3.07 -19.92
C LYS A 48 -12.33 -3.95 -21.11
N GLU A 49 -11.11 -3.81 -21.62
CA GLU A 49 -10.59 -4.65 -22.70
C GLU A 49 -10.52 -6.12 -22.27
N TYR A 50 -10.00 -6.41 -21.07
CA TYR A 50 -9.99 -7.78 -20.55
C TYR A 50 -11.40 -8.38 -20.46
N ARG A 51 -12.36 -7.63 -19.93
CA ARG A 51 -13.77 -8.06 -19.87
C ARG A 51 -14.33 -8.36 -21.27
N ASN A 52 -14.01 -7.54 -22.26
CA ASN A 52 -14.50 -7.71 -23.62
C ASN A 52 -13.95 -8.97 -24.30
N LEU A 53 -12.69 -9.35 -24.02
CA LEU A 53 -12.08 -10.57 -24.58
C LEU A 53 -12.83 -11.84 -24.16
N TYR A 54 -13.31 -11.89 -22.92
CA TYR A 54 -14.02 -13.04 -22.37
C TYR A 54 -15.55 -12.90 -22.38
N ALA A 55 -16.08 -11.81 -22.95
CA ALA A 55 -17.52 -11.54 -22.99
C ALA A 55 -18.32 -12.61 -23.75
N VAL A 56 -17.69 -13.32 -24.70
CA VAL A 56 -18.31 -14.38 -25.51
C VAL A 56 -18.35 -15.73 -24.77
N GLN A 57 -17.32 -16.04 -23.98
CA GLN A 57 -17.20 -17.31 -23.25
C GLN A 57 -17.96 -17.30 -21.92
N HIS A 58 -18.13 -16.12 -21.33
CA HIS A 58 -18.83 -15.94 -20.08
C HIS A 58 -20.11 -15.13 -20.32
N ARG A 59 -21.25 -15.81 -20.49
CA ARG A 59 -22.60 -15.26 -20.21
C ARG A 59 -22.78 -14.99 -18.70
N LEU A 60 -21.73 -14.53 -18.03
CA LEU A 60 -21.71 -14.31 -16.60
C LEU A 60 -22.14 -12.86 -16.37
N GLY A 61 -23.39 -12.70 -15.96
CA GLY A 61 -23.97 -11.41 -15.58
C GLY A 61 -23.17 -10.71 -14.49
N ASP A 62 -23.26 -9.38 -14.48
CA ASP A 62 -22.88 -8.35 -13.49
C ASP A 62 -21.63 -8.53 -12.60
N ARG A 63 -20.81 -9.57 -12.82
CA ARG A 63 -19.61 -9.89 -12.04
C ARG A 63 -18.38 -9.51 -12.85
N ILE A 64 -17.44 -8.85 -12.20
CA ILE A 64 -16.17 -8.48 -12.82
C ILE A 64 -15.21 -9.67 -12.69
N ILE A 65 -14.83 -10.26 -13.82
CA ILE A 65 -13.90 -11.39 -13.90
C ILE A 65 -12.50 -10.83 -14.16
N PHE A 66 -11.53 -11.19 -13.31
CA PHE A 66 -10.13 -10.80 -13.45
C PHE A 66 -9.21 -12.03 -13.50
N PRO A 67 -8.08 -11.96 -14.21
CA PRO A 67 -7.05 -12.97 -14.09
C PRO A 67 -6.41 -12.86 -12.70
N GLN A 68 -5.94 -13.99 -12.15
CA GLN A 68 -5.35 -14.04 -10.81
C GLN A 68 -4.16 -13.07 -10.65
N SER A 69 -3.41 -12.84 -11.72
CA SER A 69 -2.32 -11.86 -11.79
C SER A 69 -2.81 -10.45 -11.46
N LEU A 70 -3.93 -10.00 -12.03
CA LEU A 70 -4.42 -8.61 -11.93
C LEU A 70 -5.42 -8.38 -10.80
N LYS A 71 -5.65 -9.35 -9.91
CA LYS A 71 -6.66 -9.23 -8.84
C LYS A 71 -6.43 -8.01 -7.93
N PHE A 72 -5.18 -7.58 -7.77
CA PHE A 72 -4.81 -6.42 -6.95
C PHE A 72 -4.78 -5.11 -7.74
N LEU A 73 -4.86 -5.15 -9.07
CA LEU A 73 -4.78 -3.95 -9.91
C LEU A 73 -5.91 -2.94 -9.60
N PRO A 74 -7.18 -3.35 -9.42
CA PRO A 74 -8.24 -2.41 -9.03
C PRO A 74 -8.01 -1.79 -7.65
N LEU A 75 -7.48 -2.57 -6.70
CA LEU A 75 -7.17 -2.09 -5.34
C LEU A 75 -6.09 -1.00 -5.39
N TYR A 76 -4.99 -1.24 -6.10
CA TYR A 76 -3.94 -0.24 -6.30
C TYR A 76 -4.42 0.94 -7.15
N GLY A 77 -5.31 0.72 -8.12
CA GLY A 77 -5.93 1.77 -8.90
C GLY A 77 -6.76 2.72 -8.02
N LEU A 78 -7.57 2.19 -7.11
CA LEU A 78 -8.31 2.98 -6.13
C LEU A 78 -7.39 3.73 -5.18
N ALA A 79 -6.32 3.08 -4.70
CA ALA A 79 -5.31 3.72 -3.86
C ALA A 79 -4.61 4.87 -4.58
N LEU A 80 -4.27 4.71 -5.86
CA LEU A 80 -3.76 5.79 -6.71
C LEU A 80 -4.77 6.93 -6.83
N CYS A 81 -6.05 6.63 -7.02
CA CYS A 81 -7.10 7.65 -7.09
C CYS A 81 -7.30 8.44 -5.79
N ARG A 82 -6.99 7.83 -4.64
CA ARG A 82 -7.01 8.49 -3.32
C ARG A 82 -5.69 9.12 -2.90
N SER A 83 -4.64 8.97 -3.71
CA SER A 83 -3.34 9.57 -3.38
C SER A 83 -3.40 11.09 -3.57
N THR A 84 -2.72 11.83 -2.69
CA THR A 84 -2.61 13.30 -2.72
C THR A 84 -2.32 13.90 -4.10
N PRO A 85 -1.37 13.38 -4.93
CA PRO A 85 -1.08 14.00 -6.22
C PRO A 85 -2.17 13.83 -7.28
N LEU A 86 -3.08 12.87 -7.10
CA LEU A 86 -4.11 12.54 -8.08
C LEU A 86 -5.54 12.77 -7.57
N GLN A 87 -5.70 13.08 -6.28
CA GLN A 87 -6.95 13.51 -5.68
C GLN A 87 -7.25 14.93 -6.19
N GLY A 88 -8.09 15.02 -7.22
CA GLY A 88 -8.42 16.27 -7.92
C GLY A 88 -9.25 17.29 -7.11
N GLY A 89 -9.23 17.23 -5.77
CA GLY A 89 -9.88 18.19 -4.90
C GLY A 89 -8.97 19.38 -4.65
N TYR A 90 -9.34 20.56 -5.14
CA TYR A 90 -8.61 21.83 -4.97
C TYR A 90 -8.42 22.26 -3.48
N ALA A 91 -9.07 21.56 -2.54
CA ALA A 91 -9.17 21.96 -1.14
C ALA A 91 -8.35 21.11 -0.14
N ASP A 92 -7.79 19.97 -0.55
CA ASP A 92 -7.28 18.97 0.41
C ASP A 92 -5.77 19.08 0.69
N ALA A 93 -4.98 19.63 -0.24
CA ALA A 93 -3.53 19.82 -0.07
C ALA A 93 -3.02 21.03 -0.86
N PRO A 94 -2.05 21.79 -0.33
CA PRO A 94 -1.40 22.87 -1.06
C PRO A 94 -0.65 22.32 -2.28
N LEU A 95 -0.55 23.14 -3.33
CA LEU A 95 0.07 22.75 -4.61
C LEU A 95 1.48 22.19 -4.44
N ASP A 96 2.27 22.75 -3.51
CA ASP A 96 3.63 22.29 -3.23
C ASP A 96 3.67 20.86 -2.68
N GLU A 97 2.76 20.51 -1.77
CA GLU A 97 2.63 19.14 -1.25
C GLU A 97 2.18 18.17 -2.33
N CYS A 98 1.25 18.56 -3.20
CA CYS A 98 0.83 17.76 -4.36
C CYS A 98 2.01 17.51 -5.32
N CYS A 99 2.80 18.53 -5.64
CA CYS A 99 3.98 18.43 -6.50
C CYS A 99 5.05 17.54 -5.86
N SER A 100 5.32 17.72 -4.57
CA SER A 100 6.28 16.92 -3.80
C SER A 100 5.86 15.44 -3.73
N ALA A 101 4.59 15.17 -3.42
CA ALA A 101 4.04 13.82 -3.40
C ALA A 101 4.04 13.17 -4.80
N GLY A 102 3.71 13.94 -5.84
CA GLY A 102 3.75 13.48 -7.23
C GLY A 102 5.17 13.12 -7.67
N TYR A 103 6.14 13.99 -7.39
CA TYR A 103 7.55 13.72 -7.67
C TYR A 103 8.06 12.48 -6.93
N THR A 104 7.70 12.36 -5.65
CA THR A 104 8.04 11.19 -4.84
C THR A 104 7.46 9.91 -5.44
N MET A 105 6.19 9.93 -5.86
CA MET A 105 5.53 8.79 -6.49
C MET A 105 6.17 8.39 -7.84
N MET A 106 6.70 9.36 -8.60
CA MET A 106 7.37 9.11 -9.89
C MET A 106 8.79 8.54 -9.72
N THR A 107 9.49 8.92 -8.67
CA THR A 107 10.91 8.58 -8.44
C THR A 107 11.12 7.31 -7.61
N LEU A 108 10.11 6.90 -6.82
CA LEU A 108 10.20 5.71 -5.98
C LEU A 108 10.36 4.41 -6.78
N PRO A 109 11.17 3.45 -6.29
CA PRO A 109 11.20 2.09 -6.82
C PRO A 109 9.83 1.42 -6.67
N VAL A 110 9.47 0.56 -7.63
CA VAL A 110 8.17 -0.15 -7.69
C VAL A 110 7.78 -0.78 -6.35
N LYS A 111 8.71 -1.45 -5.66
CA LYS A 111 8.44 -2.09 -4.36
C LYS A 111 8.01 -1.09 -3.28
N LYS A 112 8.66 0.07 -3.23
CA LYS A 112 8.31 1.14 -2.27
C LYS A 112 7.02 1.83 -2.69
N LEU A 113 6.82 2.08 -3.99
CA LEU A 113 5.57 2.63 -4.51
C LEU A 113 4.36 1.75 -4.12
N LEU A 114 4.46 0.42 -4.27
CA LEU A 114 3.38 -0.48 -3.86
C LEU A 114 3.11 -0.43 -2.35
N LYS A 115 4.16 -0.29 -1.52
CA LYS A 115 4.01 -0.14 -0.07
C LYS A 115 3.42 1.23 0.31
N LEU A 116 3.74 2.29 -0.42
CA LEU A 116 3.17 3.62 -0.25
C LEU A 116 1.67 3.64 -0.61
N LEU A 117 1.29 2.95 -1.68
CA LEU A 117 -0.11 2.88 -2.14
C LEU A 117 -0.97 1.96 -1.28
N TYR A 118 -0.43 0.81 -0.88
CA TYR A 118 -1.12 -0.13 0.00
C TYR A 118 -0.21 -0.49 1.18
N PRO A 119 -0.17 0.36 2.21
CA PRO A 119 0.66 0.17 3.38
C PRO A 119 0.22 -1.04 4.20
N SER A 120 1.14 -1.54 5.00
CA SER A 120 0.89 -2.70 5.86
C SER A 120 0.33 -2.25 7.20
N LEU A 121 -0.84 -2.78 7.56
CA LEU A 121 -1.37 -2.70 8.92
C LEU A 121 -0.97 -3.96 9.69
N ILE A 122 -0.29 -3.78 10.82
CA ILE A 122 0.23 -4.87 11.65
C ILE A 122 -0.35 -4.70 13.04
N ARG A 123 -1.05 -5.72 13.56
CA ARG A 123 -1.49 -5.72 14.95
C ARG A 123 -0.32 -6.04 15.86
N LEU A 124 0.03 -5.15 16.78
CA LEU A 124 1.21 -5.27 17.65
C LEU A 124 0.94 -6.07 18.93
N ASP A 125 -0.32 -6.18 19.38
CA ASP A 125 -0.68 -6.89 20.63
C ASP A 125 -0.08 -8.31 20.71
N GLU A 126 -0.18 -9.05 19.61
CA GLU A 126 0.28 -10.44 19.55
C GLU A 126 1.80 -10.57 19.54
N TYR A 127 2.51 -9.52 19.09
CA TYR A 127 3.97 -9.51 19.02
C TYR A 127 4.60 -9.08 20.34
N LEU A 128 3.99 -8.15 21.07
CA LEU A 128 4.49 -7.74 22.39
C LEU A 128 4.44 -8.88 23.41
N LEU A 129 3.41 -9.74 23.32
CA LEU A 129 3.29 -10.95 24.14
C LEU A 129 4.26 -12.06 23.71
N LYS A 130 4.72 -12.05 22.45
CA LYS A 130 5.70 -12.97 21.88
C LYS A 130 7.04 -12.26 21.67
N ALA A 131 7.65 -11.81 22.76
CA ALA A 131 8.95 -11.10 22.79
C ALA A 131 10.16 -11.87 22.20
N SER A 132 9.95 -13.00 21.52
CA SER A 132 10.97 -13.83 20.86
C SER A 132 10.72 -14.08 19.36
N ALA A 133 9.71 -13.45 18.75
CA ALA A 133 9.49 -13.57 17.31
C ALA A 133 10.65 -12.90 16.55
N GLN A 134 11.49 -13.73 15.94
CA GLN A 134 12.61 -13.35 15.08
C GLN A 134 12.21 -12.20 14.12
N VAL A 135 13.14 -11.25 13.91
CA VAL A 135 12.97 -10.04 13.07
C VAL A 135 12.44 -10.33 11.66
N ASP A 136 12.54 -11.57 11.18
CA ASP A 136 12.03 -12.01 9.88
C ASP A 136 10.49 -12.13 9.81
N ASP A 137 9.81 -12.22 10.96
CA ASP A 137 8.36 -12.40 11.03
C ASP A 137 7.58 -11.13 10.64
N PHE A 138 8.18 -9.95 10.83
CA PHE A 138 7.66 -8.65 10.36
C PHE A 138 7.63 -8.53 8.82
N LYS A 139 8.44 -9.33 8.12
CA LYS A 139 8.45 -9.34 6.65
C LYS A 139 7.42 -10.28 6.06
N ASN A 140 6.79 -11.14 6.86
CA ASN A 140 5.84 -12.10 6.34
C ASN A 140 4.55 -11.38 5.91
N PRO A 141 4.19 -11.39 4.60
CA PRO A 141 2.97 -10.73 4.11
C PRO A 141 1.68 -11.33 4.67
N GLU A 142 1.73 -12.55 5.20
CA GLU A 142 0.55 -13.27 5.73
C GLU A 142 0.02 -12.69 7.05
N LYS A 143 0.85 -11.96 7.79
CA LYS A 143 0.46 -11.33 9.06
C LYS A 143 -0.02 -9.89 8.89
N ARG A 144 -0.13 -9.41 7.65
CA ARG A 144 -0.61 -8.06 7.33
C ARG A 144 -2.12 -8.06 7.23
N LEU A 145 -2.76 -7.19 8.00
CA LEU A 145 -4.20 -7.03 7.97
C LEU A 145 -4.61 -6.14 6.78
N PRO A 146 -5.77 -6.43 6.14
CA PRO A 146 -6.30 -5.54 5.13
C PRO A 146 -6.62 -4.18 5.74
N LEU A 147 -6.35 -3.12 4.97
CA LEU A 147 -6.72 -1.75 5.31
C LEU A 147 -8.24 -1.56 5.22
N ALA A 148 -8.94 -1.99 6.26
CA ALA A 148 -10.38 -1.83 6.41
C ALA A 148 -10.69 -1.49 7.87
N ALA A 149 -11.64 -0.56 8.08
CA ALA A 149 -12.03 -0.11 9.41
C ALA A 149 -12.59 -1.25 10.28
N GLU A 150 -13.15 -2.29 9.65
CA GLU A 150 -13.64 -3.50 10.31
C GLU A 150 -12.54 -4.32 11.00
N ASN A 151 -11.28 -4.21 10.54
CA ASN A 151 -10.15 -4.93 11.14
C ASN A 151 -9.55 -4.18 12.34
N LEU A 152 -9.99 -2.95 12.62
CA LEU A 152 -9.53 -2.16 13.76
C LEU A 152 -10.41 -2.43 14.98
N ASP A 153 -9.96 -3.36 15.82
CA ASP A 153 -10.59 -3.57 17.12
C ASP A 153 -10.23 -2.45 18.10
N SER A 154 -11.24 -1.92 18.78
CA SER A 154 -11.17 -0.96 19.88
C SER A 154 -10.19 -1.32 21.00
N ARG A 155 -9.82 -2.59 21.17
CA ARG A 155 -8.92 -3.06 22.22
C ARG A 155 -7.47 -3.24 21.77
N GLY A 156 -7.19 -3.07 20.48
CA GLY A 156 -5.90 -3.43 19.93
C GLY A 156 -4.96 -2.26 19.67
N LEU A 157 -3.67 -2.58 19.62
CA LEU A 157 -2.61 -1.72 19.13
C LEU A 157 -2.25 -2.12 17.70
N TYR A 158 -2.24 -1.14 16.79
CA TYR A 158 -1.90 -1.38 15.39
C TYR A 158 -0.78 -0.45 14.94
N LEU A 159 0.15 -0.97 14.16
CA LEU A 159 1.17 -0.21 13.46
C LEU A 159 0.79 -0.14 11.98
N TYR A 160 0.61 1.07 11.51
CA TYR A 160 0.51 1.42 10.11
C TYR A 160 1.90 1.83 9.63
N ASP A 161 2.51 0.98 8.81
CA ASP A 161 3.84 1.18 8.26
C ASP A 161 3.72 1.64 6.80
N ASP A 162 3.90 2.94 6.62
CA ASP A 162 4.12 3.57 5.33
C ASP A 162 5.64 3.75 5.08
N VAL A 163 6.04 3.88 3.82
CA VAL A 163 7.44 4.08 3.42
C VAL A 163 8.09 5.29 4.11
N PHE A 164 7.32 6.32 4.43
CA PHE A 164 7.81 7.57 5.04
C PHE A 164 7.45 7.73 6.51
N HIS A 165 6.37 7.10 6.93
CA HIS A 165 5.73 7.37 8.22
C HIS A 165 5.33 6.06 8.90
N PHE A 166 5.66 5.97 10.18
CA PHE A 166 5.16 4.92 11.06
C PHE A 166 4.09 5.54 11.93
N ASN A 167 2.85 5.12 11.73
CA ASN A 167 1.71 5.58 12.51
C ASN A 167 1.24 4.45 13.41
N THR A 168 1.34 4.61 14.72
CA THR A 168 0.73 3.68 15.67
C THR A 168 -0.67 4.15 16.03
N TRP A 169 -1.66 3.29 15.82
CA TRP A 169 -3.03 3.50 16.24
C TRP A 169 -3.29 2.76 17.55
N PHE A 170 -3.82 3.47 18.53
CA PHE A 170 -4.20 2.94 19.83
C PHE A 170 -5.72 2.82 19.93
N GLY A 171 -6.21 1.63 20.25
CA GLY A 171 -7.63 1.41 20.50
C GLY A 171 -8.11 2.09 21.77
N ARG A 172 -9.35 2.61 21.73
CA ARG A 172 -10.00 3.29 22.87
C ARG A 172 -10.05 2.45 24.16
N ALA A 173 -10.20 1.14 24.02
CA ALA A 173 -10.36 0.19 25.12
C ALA A 173 -9.07 -0.62 25.35
N LEU A 174 -7.91 -0.07 25.00
CA LEU A 174 -6.62 -0.69 25.28
C LEU A 174 -6.39 -0.80 26.79
N SER A 175 -5.77 -1.90 27.24
CA SER A 175 -5.43 -2.08 28.65
C SER A 175 -4.49 -0.96 29.14
N PRO A 176 -4.79 -0.31 30.27
CA PRO A 176 -3.95 0.76 30.82
C PRO A 176 -2.52 0.29 31.12
N ASP A 177 -2.32 -1.00 31.44
CA ASP A 177 -0.99 -1.57 31.68
C ASP A 177 -0.12 -1.55 30.41
N VAL A 178 -0.71 -1.83 29.24
CA VAL A 178 0.00 -1.82 27.96
C VAL A 178 0.30 -0.38 27.53
N ALA A 179 -0.66 0.52 27.74
CA ALA A 179 -0.47 1.94 27.46
C ALA A 179 0.63 2.56 28.33
N MET A 180 0.65 2.24 29.63
CA MET A 180 1.66 2.74 30.57
C MET A 180 3.07 2.22 30.26
N ASN A 181 3.20 0.96 29.84
CA ASN A 181 4.49 0.37 29.47
C ASN A 181 5.06 0.90 28.14
N LEU A 182 4.20 1.27 27.18
CA LEU A 182 4.63 1.73 25.85
C LEU A 182 4.82 3.23 25.73
N LEU A 183 3.95 4.02 26.37
CA LEU A 183 3.90 5.47 26.21
C LEU A 183 4.32 6.24 27.48
N GLY A 184 4.42 5.57 28.63
CA GLY A 184 4.68 6.21 29.92
C GLY A 184 3.42 6.78 30.58
N ALA A 185 3.54 7.14 31.86
CA ALA A 185 2.41 7.53 32.70
C ALA A 185 1.69 8.82 32.25
N ASP A 186 2.44 9.77 31.68
CA ASP A 186 1.90 11.08 31.26
C ASP A 186 1.03 10.98 30.00
N PHE A 187 1.40 10.10 29.06
CA PHE A 187 0.68 9.91 27.79
C PHE A 187 -0.56 9.01 27.92
N ALA A 188 -0.60 8.10 28.91
CA ALA A 188 -1.78 7.31 29.20
C ALA A 188 -2.98 8.19 29.64
N ALA A 189 -2.71 9.29 30.33
CA ALA A 189 -3.71 10.27 30.72
C ALA A 189 -4.25 11.05 29.49
N GLU A 190 -3.43 11.36 28.49
CA GLU A 190 -3.87 11.99 27.23
C GLU A 190 -4.67 11.05 26.32
N LEU A 191 -4.31 9.76 26.29
CA LEU A 191 -5.05 8.72 25.55
C LEU A 191 -6.51 8.60 26.01
N SER A 192 -6.79 8.81 27.29
CA SER A 192 -8.15 8.82 27.82
C SER A 192 -8.96 10.07 27.43
N ARG A 193 -8.29 11.14 26.98
CA ARG A 193 -8.91 12.43 26.62
C ARG A 193 -9.12 12.59 25.11
N LEU A 194 -8.30 11.94 24.29
CA LEU A 194 -8.41 11.97 22.84
C LEU A 194 -9.08 10.69 22.31
N PRO A 195 -10.12 10.79 21.45
CA PRO A 195 -10.84 9.62 20.96
C PRO A 195 -9.98 8.70 20.10
N PHE A 196 -8.88 9.21 19.54
CA PHE A 196 -7.88 8.50 18.75
C PHE A 196 -6.53 9.20 18.91
N LEU A 197 -5.47 8.47 19.24
CA LEU A 197 -4.10 8.97 19.21
C LEU A 197 -3.37 8.28 18.06
N SER A 198 -2.93 9.04 17.07
CA SER A 198 -1.97 8.59 16.06
C SER A 198 -0.63 9.25 16.34
N VAL A 199 0.35 8.45 16.76
CA VAL A 199 1.72 8.94 16.86
C VAL A 199 2.39 8.72 15.51
N THR A 200 2.68 9.81 14.82
CA THR A 200 3.42 9.78 13.55
C THR A 200 4.90 9.95 13.85
N MET A 201 5.65 8.84 13.81
CA MET A 201 7.10 8.91 13.78
C MET A 201 7.53 9.11 12.32
N LYS A 202 8.07 10.28 12.00
CA LYS A 202 8.76 10.48 10.73
C LYS A 202 10.08 9.74 10.80
N CYS A 203 10.31 8.83 9.85
CA CYS A 203 11.66 8.31 9.66
C CYS A 203 12.54 9.45 9.14
N GLN A 204 13.25 10.15 10.03
CA GLN A 204 14.39 10.97 9.64
C GLN A 204 15.49 10.00 9.20
N GLY A 205 15.58 9.79 7.89
CA GLY A 205 16.58 8.92 7.27
C GLY A 205 17.26 9.61 6.11
N SER A 206 18.43 10.19 6.41
CA SER A 206 19.67 10.31 5.61
C SER A 206 19.64 10.01 4.11
#